data_AF-A0A1A8MGA0-F1
#
_entry.id   AF-A0A1A8MGA0-F1
#
_cell.length_a   1.000
_cell.length_b   1.000
_cell.length_c   1.000
_cell.angle_alpha   90.00
_cell.angle_beta   90.00
_cell.angle_gamma   90.00
#
_symmetry.space_group_name_H-M   'P 1'
#
loop_
_entity.id
_entity.type
_entity.pdbx_description
1 polymer ?
#
loop_
_entity_poly.entity_id
_entity_poly.type
_entity_poly.pdbx_seq_one_letter_code
_entity_poly.pdbx_strand_id
1 'polypeptide(L)'
;LTACPSYRAKQQTLSSLFLSSKSCTPQHAAVITNSILNMLVTDMRPLSMVEDDGFIAMVHTLNPGYTLPSRTHFTKLMERKYVDTLQKIMTVIKSTSSKLALTADVWTSIATEAYLGITCHYITEDWEMQSICLTTKPLQDRHTASNIAEWLEEAVTRFDIPLNKIIALVHDNGANVVAAANILEEKHGWSSVSCTGHTLQLVINSALKNQAIDKAVRAARCLVEHFKRSELATTKLKEKQKQMATPEHNLVQDVSTRWNSTFYMITRLLEQRWPVTATLSDSSVTHKDKKYLDLKPDQWSLLEELSEALKPFECATVFMSGQTYTTISAIPPLVKGLLRSTLSADFQSAALQAFKLTTVEQLQERWKFETSFSDTAPNTVVLAAALDPRFRRLKFL
;
A
#
# COMPACT_ATOMS: atom_id res chain seq x y z
N LEU A 1 14.44 -26.95 86.53
CA LEU A 1 13.31 -27.25 85.63
C LEU A 1 13.18 -26.12 84.62
N THR A 2 13.73 -26.30 83.41
CA THR A 2 13.23 -25.66 82.18
C THR A 2 13.91 -26.34 80.99
N ALA A 3 13.10 -26.80 80.05
CA ALA A 3 13.40 -27.82 79.05
C ALA A 3 13.96 -27.24 77.74
N CYS A 4 14.83 -27.99 77.07
CA CYS A 4 15.23 -27.75 75.68
C CYS A 4 14.06 -28.00 74.72
N PRO A 5 13.76 -27.10 73.76
CA PRO A 5 12.87 -27.42 72.65
C PRO A 5 13.65 -28.12 71.54
N SER A 6 13.23 -29.33 71.21
CA SER A 6 13.68 -30.09 70.04
C SER A 6 13.21 -29.42 68.74
N TYR A 7 14.15 -29.01 67.89
CA TYR A 7 13.84 -28.65 66.51
C TYR A 7 13.49 -29.91 65.71
N ARG A 8 12.19 -30.16 65.51
CA ARG A 8 11.73 -31.09 64.48
C ARG A 8 11.67 -30.34 63.15
N ALA A 9 12.56 -30.68 62.22
CA ALA A 9 12.42 -30.28 60.82
C ALA A 9 11.08 -30.84 60.29
N LYS A 10 10.21 -29.95 59.78
CA LYS A 10 8.95 -30.36 59.14
C LYS A 10 9.27 -31.19 57.90
N GLN A 11 8.84 -32.44 57.90
CA GLN A 11 8.94 -33.33 56.74
C GLN A 11 8.01 -32.81 55.62
N GLN A 12 8.58 -32.57 54.44
CA GLN A 12 7.82 -32.14 53.27
C GLN A 12 6.83 -33.25 52.84
N THR A 13 5.59 -32.86 52.53
CA THR A 13 4.56 -33.77 52.04
C THR A 13 4.88 -34.28 50.62
N LEU A 14 4.45 -35.49 50.28
CA LEU A 14 4.59 -36.03 48.91
C LEU A 14 3.98 -35.06 47.86
N SER A 15 2.87 -34.42 48.21
CA SER A 15 2.19 -33.39 47.41
C SER A 15 3.06 -32.16 47.13
N SER A 16 3.87 -31.71 48.11
CA SER A 16 4.82 -30.60 47.91
C SER A 16 6.02 -30.96 47.02
N LEU A 17 6.34 -32.25 46.85
CA LEU A 17 7.33 -32.72 45.88
C LEU A 17 6.76 -32.73 44.44
N PHE A 18 5.46 -33.03 44.27
CA PHE A 18 4.79 -32.96 42.97
C PHE A 18 4.34 -31.54 42.58
N LEU A 19 4.21 -30.64 43.56
CA LEU A 19 4.04 -29.20 43.36
C LEU A 19 5.39 -28.47 43.25
N SER A 20 6.53 -29.18 43.34
CA SER A 20 7.83 -28.57 43.06
C SER A 20 7.76 -27.96 41.67
N SER A 21 8.09 -26.67 41.62
CA SER A 21 7.96 -25.77 40.48
C SER A 21 8.02 -26.51 39.14
N LYS A 22 7.04 -26.30 38.25
CA LYS A 22 7.25 -26.57 36.83
C LYS A 22 8.42 -25.69 36.38
N SER A 23 9.65 -26.15 36.59
CA SER A 23 10.85 -25.41 36.26
C SER A 23 10.91 -25.39 34.74
N CYS A 24 10.83 -24.19 34.16
CA CYS A 24 11.02 -24.06 32.72
C CYS A 24 12.47 -24.45 32.42
N THR A 25 12.66 -25.55 31.68
CA THR A 25 14.01 -25.96 31.29
C THR A 25 14.62 -24.88 30.39
N PRO A 26 15.95 -24.72 30.38
CA PRO A 26 16.60 -23.74 29.50
C PRO A 26 16.21 -23.89 28.03
N GLN A 27 16.02 -25.13 27.56
CA GLN A 27 15.56 -25.41 26.20
C GLN A 27 14.13 -24.93 25.97
N HIS A 28 13.22 -25.19 26.92
CA HIS A 28 11.84 -24.74 26.81
C HIS A 28 11.73 -23.21 26.89
N ALA A 29 12.52 -22.57 27.76
CA ALA A 29 12.62 -21.13 27.84
C ALA A 29 13.10 -20.51 26.53
N ALA A 30 14.09 -21.10 25.87
CA ALA A 30 14.58 -20.63 24.57
C ALA A 30 13.48 -20.69 23.49
N VAL A 31 12.65 -21.74 23.47
CA VAL A 31 11.51 -21.86 22.54
C VAL A 31 10.49 -20.76 22.78
N ILE A 32 10.15 -20.50 24.05
CA ILE A 32 9.21 -19.42 24.42
C ILE A 32 9.78 -18.06 24.01
N THR A 33 11.04 -17.76 24.37
CA THR A 33 11.70 -16.50 24.02
C THR A 33 11.73 -16.28 22.51
N ASN A 34 12.06 -17.31 21.72
CA ASN A 34 12.06 -17.21 20.25
C ASN A 34 10.64 -17.01 19.68
N SER A 35 9.62 -17.63 20.29
CA SER A 35 8.23 -17.44 19.89
C SER A 35 7.76 -16.01 20.18
N ILE A 36 8.13 -15.44 21.33
CA ILE A 36 7.88 -14.03 21.66
C ILE A 36 8.59 -13.13 20.66
N LEU A 37 9.87 -13.37 20.36
CA LEU A 37 10.61 -12.59 19.36
C LEU A 37 9.94 -12.64 17.98
N ASN A 38 9.47 -13.83 17.56
CA ASN A 38 8.76 -13.98 16.30
C ASN A 38 7.45 -13.18 16.29
N MET A 39 6.67 -13.22 17.37
CA MET A 39 5.46 -12.40 17.52
C MET A 39 5.78 -10.91 17.44
N LEU A 40 6.83 -10.45 18.15
CA LEU A 40 7.24 -9.04 18.10
C LEU A 40 7.58 -8.60 16.67
N VAL A 41 8.26 -9.45 15.91
CA VAL A 41 8.64 -9.17 14.51
C VAL A 41 7.44 -9.25 13.57
N THR A 42 6.67 -10.33 13.61
CA THR A 42 5.53 -10.58 12.71
C THR A 42 4.44 -9.52 12.89
N ASP A 43 4.17 -9.14 14.14
CA ASP A 43 3.10 -8.19 14.48
C ASP A 43 3.62 -6.75 14.61
N MET A 44 4.90 -6.50 14.28
CA MET A 44 5.55 -5.20 14.34
C MET A 44 5.38 -4.49 15.70
N ARG A 45 5.51 -5.25 16.80
CA ARG A 45 5.35 -4.74 18.16
C ARG A 45 6.64 -4.09 18.66
N PRO A 46 6.53 -3.02 19.47
CA PRO A 46 7.71 -2.43 20.09
C PRO A 46 8.35 -3.43 21.04
N LEU A 47 9.69 -3.46 21.07
CA LEU A 47 10.43 -4.33 21.99
C LEU A 47 10.13 -4.03 23.47
N SER A 48 9.66 -2.83 23.80
CA SER A 48 9.23 -2.47 25.16
C SER A 48 8.02 -3.25 25.67
N MET A 49 7.26 -3.91 24.77
CA MET A 49 6.10 -4.72 25.16
C MET A 49 6.45 -5.82 26.17
N VAL A 50 7.70 -6.32 26.17
CA VAL A 50 8.16 -7.32 27.13
C VAL A 50 8.32 -6.78 28.55
N GLU A 51 8.21 -5.47 28.73
CA GLU A 51 8.29 -4.76 30.01
C GLU A 51 6.90 -4.29 30.49
N ASP A 52 5.85 -4.51 29.70
CA ASP A 52 4.48 -4.12 30.07
C ASP A 52 3.88 -5.09 31.10
N ASP A 53 3.34 -4.56 32.21
CA ASP A 53 2.79 -5.34 33.33
C ASP A 53 1.76 -6.40 32.89
N GLY A 54 0.85 -6.02 31.98
CA GLY A 54 -0.19 -6.92 31.47
C GLY A 54 0.40 -8.08 30.65
N PHE A 55 1.43 -7.82 29.84
CA PHE A 55 2.09 -8.85 29.06
C PHE A 55 2.89 -9.80 29.96
N ILE A 56 3.62 -9.26 30.94
CA ILE A 56 4.34 -10.03 31.95
C ILE A 56 3.37 -10.96 32.71
N ALA A 57 2.24 -10.43 33.19
CA ALA A 57 1.23 -11.21 33.90
C ALA A 57 0.63 -12.33 33.04
N MET A 58 0.38 -12.06 31.75
CA MET A 58 -0.11 -13.06 30.80
C MET A 58 0.92 -14.18 30.59
N VAL A 59 2.18 -13.83 30.33
CA VAL A 59 3.27 -14.81 30.13
C VAL A 59 3.47 -15.67 31.38
N HIS A 60 3.45 -15.05 32.57
CA HIS A 60 3.54 -15.78 33.84
C HIS A 60 2.34 -16.71 34.06
N THR A 61 1.13 -16.32 33.66
CA THR A 61 -0.06 -17.19 33.73
C THR A 61 0.08 -18.41 32.83
N LEU A 62 0.60 -18.22 31.61
CA LEU A 62 0.82 -19.31 30.65
C LEU A 62 1.96 -20.24 31.07
N ASN A 63 3.05 -19.70 31.61
CA ASN A 63 4.17 -20.46 32.11
C ASN A 63 4.84 -19.79 33.32
N PRO A 64 4.43 -20.14 34.55
CA PRO A 64 4.97 -19.53 35.77
C PRO A 64 6.46 -19.79 35.99
N GLY A 65 7.02 -20.83 35.37
CA GLY A 65 8.43 -21.18 35.49
C GLY A 65 9.34 -20.43 34.53
N TYR A 66 8.79 -19.65 33.60
CA TYR A 66 9.55 -18.90 32.60
C TYR A 66 9.78 -17.46 33.06
N THR A 67 11.06 -17.08 33.17
CA THR A 67 11.45 -15.70 33.41
C THR A 67 11.59 -14.98 32.07
N LEU A 68 10.74 -13.97 31.85
CA LEU A 68 10.77 -13.15 30.64
C LEU A 68 12.07 -12.33 30.57
N PRO A 69 12.86 -12.41 29.47
CA PRO A 69 14.04 -11.58 29.30
C PRO A 69 13.73 -10.10 29.12
N SER A 70 14.71 -9.25 29.43
CA SER A 70 14.58 -7.80 29.29
C SER A 70 14.52 -7.35 27.83
N ARG A 71 14.06 -6.11 27.61
CA ARG A 71 14.09 -5.46 26.30
C ARG A 71 15.47 -5.52 25.63
N THR A 72 16.55 -5.26 26.39
CA THR A 72 17.93 -5.33 25.88
C THR A 72 18.30 -6.73 25.38
N HIS A 73 17.79 -7.78 26.03
CA HIS A 73 18.00 -9.14 25.55
C HIS A 73 17.32 -9.35 24.20
N PHE A 74 16.05 -8.94 24.07
CA PHE A 74 15.31 -9.03 22.81
C PHE A 74 15.92 -8.16 21.71
N THR A 75 16.50 -6.99 22.02
CA THR A 75 17.27 -6.18 21.04
C THR A 75 18.41 -7.00 20.45
N LYS A 76 19.24 -7.64 21.28
CA LYS A 76 20.36 -8.48 20.80
C LYS A 76 19.88 -9.69 20.00
N LEU A 77 18.74 -10.29 20.38
CA LEU A 77 18.16 -11.39 19.60
C LEU A 77 17.64 -10.92 18.25
N MET A 78 17.01 -9.75 18.20
CA MET A 78 16.52 -9.13 16.96
C MET A 78 17.68 -8.81 16.01
N GLU A 79 18.78 -8.25 16.52
CA GLU A 79 20.00 -8.00 15.74
C GLU A 79 20.60 -9.30 15.16
N ARG A 80 20.70 -10.37 15.95
CA ARG A 80 21.16 -11.68 15.45
C ARG A 80 20.21 -12.24 14.41
N LYS A 81 18.90 -12.22 14.69
CA LYS A 81 17.88 -12.70 13.74
C LYS A 81 17.91 -11.91 12.44
N TYR A 82 18.22 -10.61 12.50
CA TYR A 82 18.42 -9.77 11.32
C TYR A 82 19.61 -10.27 10.49
N VAL A 83 20.79 -10.46 11.10
CA VAL A 83 21.98 -10.96 10.42
C VAL A 83 21.73 -12.35 9.80
N ASP A 84 21.12 -13.27 10.57
CA ASP A 84 20.79 -14.61 10.09
C ASP A 84 19.82 -14.56 8.90
N THR A 85 18.81 -13.69 8.97
CA THR A 85 17.82 -13.51 7.90
C THR A 85 18.47 -12.89 6.67
N LEU A 86 19.35 -11.90 6.83
CA LEU A 86 20.11 -11.28 5.75
C LEU A 86 20.95 -12.33 5.02
N GLN A 87 21.71 -13.15 5.75
CA GLN A 87 22.52 -14.23 5.17
C GLN A 87 21.67 -15.23 4.38
N LYS A 88 20.49 -15.60 4.92
CA LYS A 88 19.53 -16.50 4.23
C LYS A 88 19.03 -15.88 2.93
N ILE A 89 18.62 -14.61 2.96
CA ILE A 89 18.16 -13.88 1.77
C ILE A 89 19.25 -13.82 0.71
N MET A 90 20.49 -13.46 1.10
CA MET A 90 21.63 -13.43 0.18
C MET A 90 21.87 -14.79 -0.46
N THR A 91 21.76 -15.88 0.31
CA THR A 91 21.90 -17.24 -0.19
C THR A 91 20.81 -17.57 -1.22
N VAL A 92 19.55 -17.26 -0.89
CA VAL A 92 18.40 -17.47 -1.79
C VAL A 92 18.59 -16.70 -3.09
N ILE A 93 18.88 -15.40 -3.02
CA ILE A 93 19.06 -14.57 -4.22
C ILE A 93 20.25 -15.05 -5.06
N LYS A 94 21.34 -15.50 -4.44
CA LYS A 94 22.48 -16.09 -5.17
C LYS A 94 22.09 -17.38 -5.90
N SER A 95 21.29 -18.25 -5.27
CA SER A 95 20.82 -19.49 -5.88
C SER A 95 19.77 -19.29 -6.99
N THR A 96 19.04 -18.16 -6.98
CA THR A 96 18.04 -17.86 -8.01
C THR A 96 18.68 -17.76 -9.39
N SER A 97 18.22 -18.56 -10.36
CA SER A 97 18.70 -18.52 -11.75
C SER A 97 18.09 -17.38 -12.56
N SER A 98 16.92 -16.87 -12.16
CA SER A 98 16.24 -15.76 -12.86
C SER A 98 17.00 -14.43 -12.74
N LYS A 99 16.69 -13.52 -13.68
CA LYS A 99 16.96 -12.09 -13.50
C LYS A 99 16.09 -11.51 -12.37
N LEU A 100 16.49 -10.35 -11.86
CA LEU A 100 15.81 -9.64 -10.78
C LEU A 100 15.27 -8.31 -11.29
N ALA A 101 14.10 -7.90 -10.82
CA ALA A 101 13.59 -6.54 -11.00
C ALA A 101 13.57 -5.82 -9.64
N LEU A 102 13.78 -4.51 -9.65
CA LEU A 102 13.68 -3.68 -8.45
C LEU A 102 12.45 -2.78 -8.54
N THR A 103 11.74 -2.60 -7.44
CA THR A 103 10.85 -1.45 -7.25
C THR A 103 11.51 -0.52 -6.25
N ALA A 104 11.52 0.78 -6.55
CA ALA A 104 12.04 1.81 -5.68
C ALA A 104 10.98 2.88 -5.45
N ASP A 105 10.80 3.25 -4.19
CA ASP A 105 9.88 4.30 -3.78
C ASP A 105 10.59 5.27 -2.82
N VAL A 106 10.44 6.56 -3.07
CA VAL A 106 10.97 7.62 -2.21
C VAL A 106 9.79 8.41 -1.68
N TRP A 107 9.51 8.28 -0.39
CA TRP A 107 8.40 8.97 0.26
C TRP A 107 8.88 9.82 1.43
N THR A 108 8.07 10.83 1.77
CA THR A 108 8.24 11.61 3.01
C THR A 108 7.20 11.14 4.01
N SER A 109 7.66 10.77 5.20
CA SER A 109 6.82 10.34 6.31
C SER A 109 6.03 11.51 6.92
N ILE A 110 5.04 11.19 7.76
CA ILE A 110 4.32 12.19 8.56
C ILE A 110 5.23 12.96 9.53
N ALA A 111 6.39 12.39 9.89
CA ALA A 111 7.41 13.02 10.71
C ALA A 111 8.33 13.94 9.89
N THR A 112 8.00 14.19 8.61
CA THR A 112 8.80 14.98 7.66
C THR A 112 10.18 14.41 7.34
N GLU A 113 10.39 13.14 7.64
CA GLU A 113 11.61 12.40 7.30
C GLU A 113 11.42 11.68 5.97
N ALA A 114 12.42 11.74 5.10
CA ALA A 114 12.42 11.04 3.84
C ALA A 114 12.97 9.62 3.96
N TYR A 115 12.39 8.69 3.20
CA TYR A 115 12.78 7.29 3.18
C TYR A 115 12.90 6.79 1.74
N LEU A 116 13.85 5.87 1.51
CA LEU A 116 13.96 5.06 0.31
C LEU A 116 13.65 3.61 0.64
N GLY A 117 12.60 3.08 0.02
CA GLY A 117 12.26 1.67 0.01
C GLY A 117 12.74 1.02 -1.29
N ILE A 118 13.40 -0.13 -1.18
CA ILE A 118 13.77 -0.94 -2.35
C ILE A 118 13.29 -2.36 -2.11
N THR A 119 12.54 -2.89 -3.06
CA THR A 119 12.08 -4.29 -3.06
C THR A 119 12.61 -5.00 -4.29
N CYS A 120 13.17 -6.18 -4.09
CA CYS A 120 13.63 -7.07 -5.15
C CYS A 120 12.54 -8.07 -5.48
N HIS A 121 12.29 -8.27 -6.77
CA HIS A 121 11.31 -9.18 -7.33
C HIS A 121 12.00 -10.20 -8.23
N TYR A 122 11.64 -11.47 -8.10
CA TYR A 122 12.19 -12.55 -8.89
C TYR A 122 11.21 -13.72 -9.02
N ILE A 123 11.55 -14.69 -9.86
CA ILE A 123 10.75 -15.89 -10.10
C ILE A 123 11.59 -17.10 -9.69
N THR A 124 11.00 -18.03 -8.94
CA THR A 124 11.63 -19.30 -8.55
C THR A 124 11.64 -20.29 -9.71
N GLU A 125 12.34 -21.41 -9.56
CA GLU A 125 12.33 -22.50 -10.55
C GLU A 125 10.93 -23.11 -10.72
N ASP A 126 10.09 -23.03 -9.68
CA ASP A 126 8.69 -23.46 -9.68
C ASP A 126 7.73 -22.41 -10.27
N TRP A 127 8.26 -21.36 -10.90
CA TRP A 127 7.48 -20.25 -11.49
C TRP A 127 6.66 -19.44 -10.48
N GLU A 128 7.08 -19.42 -9.22
CA GLU A 128 6.47 -18.57 -8.20
C GLU A 128 7.15 -17.21 -8.13
N MET A 129 6.35 -16.15 -8.09
CA MET A 129 6.88 -14.81 -7.89
C MET A 129 7.19 -14.56 -6.42
N GLN A 130 8.38 -14.07 -6.15
CA GLN A 130 8.87 -13.73 -4.82
C GLN A 130 9.24 -12.26 -4.77
N SER A 131 8.95 -11.64 -3.64
CA SER A 131 9.26 -10.22 -3.38
C SER A 131 9.95 -10.09 -2.02
N ILE A 132 11.11 -9.45 -1.99
CA ILE A 132 11.90 -9.27 -0.78
C ILE A 132 12.24 -7.78 -0.63
N CYS A 133 11.80 -7.16 0.46
CA CYS A 133 12.23 -5.82 0.81
C CYS A 133 13.72 -5.86 1.17
N LEU A 134 14.55 -5.21 0.36
CA LEU A 134 16.00 -5.13 0.59
C LEU A 134 16.33 -4.06 1.62
N THR A 135 15.67 -2.91 1.53
CA THR A 135 15.90 -1.82 2.46
C THR A 135 14.69 -0.91 2.58
N THR A 136 14.55 -0.33 3.77
CA THR A 136 13.79 0.89 4.03
C THR A 136 14.74 1.78 4.82
N LYS A 137 15.44 2.69 4.13
CA LYS A 137 16.47 3.53 4.76
C LYS A 137 16.01 4.98 4.83
N PRO A 138 16.22 5.68 5.96
CA PRO A 138 16.05 7.12 6.00
C PRO A 138 17.07 7.78 5.07
N LEU A 139 16.66 8.85 4.40
CA LEU A 139 17.51 9.67 3.55
C LEU A 139 17.87 10.95 4.30
N GLN A 140 19.16 11.19 4.47
CA GLN A 140 19.68 12.39 5.15
C GLN A 140 20.23 13.42 4.16
N ASP A 141 20.65 12.99 2.97
CA ASP A 141 21.17 13.89 1.94
C ASP A 141 20.09 14.35 0.97
N ARG A 142 20.47 15.30 0.11
CA ARG A 142 19.61 15.75 -0.98
C ARG A 142 19.29 14.58 -1.92
N HIS A 143 18.04 14.48 -2.34
CA HIS A 143 17.57 13.45 -3.27
C HIS A 143 17.95 13.77 -4.73
N THR A 144 19.21 14.07 -5.00
CA THR A 144 19.70 14.28 -6.37
C THR A 144 19.69 12.95 -7.12
N ALA A 145 19.65 13.01 -8.46
CA ALA A 145 19.68 11.81 -9.30
C ALA A 145 20.90 10.92 -9.01
N SER A 146 22.09 11.53 -8.85
CA SER A 146 23.33 10.81 -8.54
C SER A 146 23.26 10.09 -7.19
N ASN A 147 22.75 10.75 -6.15
CA ASN A 147 22.63 10.13 -4.82
C ASN A 147 21.64 8.97 -4.84
N ILE A 148 20.50 9.11 -5.53
CA ILE A 148 19.52 8.02 -5.66
C ILE A 148 20.13 6.83 -6.40
N ALA A 149 20.87 7.07 -7.47
CA ALA A 149 21.55 6.00 -8.22
C ALA A 149 22.58 5.27 -7.34
N GLU A 150 23.41 6.01 -6.61
CA GLU A 150 24.39 5.45 -5.66
C GLU A 150 23.70 4.63 -4.57
N TRP A 151 22.62 5.14 -3.99
CA TRP A 151 21.87 4.42 -2.96
C TRP A 151 21.24 3.11 -3.45
N LEU A 152 20.81 3.06 -4.72
CA LEU A 152 20.33 1.83 -5.35
C LEU A 152 21.48 0.83 -5.55
N GLU A 153 22.64 1.29 -6.02
CA GLU A 153 23.84 0.45 -6.17
C GLU A 153 24.34 -0.10 -4.82
N GLU A 154 24.39 0.75 -3.78
CA GLU A 154 24.74 0.36 -2.41
C GLU A 154 23.80 -0.72 -1.88
N ALA A 155 22.49 -0.55 -2.08
CA ALA A 155 21.50 -1.51 -1.61
C ALA A 155 21.67 -2.87 -2.30
N VAL A 156 21.92 -2.90 -3.61
CA VAL A 156 22.16 -4.14 -4.37
C VAL A 156 23.49 -4.78 -3.96
N THR A 157 24.53 -3.98 -3.78
CA THR A 157 25.87 -4.44 -3.36
C THR A 157 25.86 -5.04 -1.96
N ARG A 158 25.09 -4.46 -1.02
CA ARG A 158 24.95 -4.98 0.35
C ARG A 158 24.43 -6.41 0.40
N PHE A 159 23.63 -6.82 -0.59
CA PHE A 159 23.07 -8.16 -0.71
C PHE A 159 23.91 -9.09 -1.61
N ASP A 160 25.12 -8.67 -2.00
CA ASP A 160 26.00 -9.37 -2.96
C ASP A 160 25.29 -9.70 -4.28
N ILE A 161 24.39 -8.83 -4.73
CA ILE A 161 23.66 -9.03 -5.98
C ILE A 161 24.51 -8.47 -7.13
N PRO A 162 24.85 -9.28 -8.15
CA PRO A 162 25.55 -8.77 -9.32
C PRO A 162 24.70 -7.73 -10.07
N LEU A 163 25.30 -6.58 -10.41
CA LEU A 163 24.58 -5.47 -11.06
C LEU A 163 23.94 -5.88 -12.40
N ASN A 164 24.58 -6.79 -13.15
CA ASN A 164 24.07 -7.34 -14.40
C ASN A 164 22.92 -8.35 -14.23
N LYS A 165 22.58 -8.73 -12.99
CA LYS A 165 21.44 -9.60 -12.69
C LYS A 165 20.13 -8.82 -12.63
N ILE A 166 20.20 -7.51 -12.39
CA ILE A 166 19.03 -6.62 -12.43
C ILE A 166 18.66 -6.36 -13.89
N ILE A 167 17.39 -6.58 -14.24
CA ILE A 167 16.86 -6.33 -15.59
C ILE A 167 16.07 -5.01 -15.68
N ALA A 168 15.44 -4.59 -14.59
CA ALA A 168 14.57 -3.41 -14.59
C ALA A 168 14.50 -2.74 -13.22
N LEU A 169 14.27 -1.43 -13.24
CA LEU A 169 13.97 -0.59 -12.10
C LEU A 169 12.60 0.08 -12.32
N VAL A 170 11.64 -0.25 -11.45
CA VAL A 170 10.31 0.35 -11.44
C VAL A 170 10.30 1.51 -10.44
N HIS A 171 9.85 2.70 -10.86
CA HIS A 171 9.88 3.92 -10.05
C HIS A 171 8.60 4.77 -10.17
N ASP A 172 8.41 5.73 -9.27
CA ASP A 172 7.21 6.56 -9.11
C ASP A 172 7.13 7.81 -10.03
N ASN A 173 7.96 7.86 -11.07
CA ASN A 173 8.12 9.03 -11.98
C ASN A 173 8.59 10.35 -11.35
N GLY A 174 9.09 10.35 -10.11
CA GLY A 174 9.75 11.53 -9.54
C GLY A 174 10.93 11.97 -10.42
N ALA A 175 11.03 13.25 -10.77
CA ALA A 175 12.01 13.74 -11.75
C ALA A 175 13.47 13.30 -11.46
N ASN A 176 13.88 13.35 -10.19
CA ASN A 176 15.22 12.91 -9.79
C ASN A 176 15.36 11.38 -9.83
N VAL A 177 14.30 10.62 -9.56
CA VAL A 177 14.30 9.15 -9.65
C VAL A 177 14.36 8.70 -11.11
N VAL A 178 13.64 9.37 -12.02
CA VAL A 178 13.74 9.13 -13.47
C VAL A 178 15.16 9.40 -13.96
N ALA A 179 15.76 10.52 -13.56
CA ALA A 179 17.14 10.83 -13.92
C ALA A 179 18.13 9.80 -13.35
N ALA A 180 17.90 9.29 -12.12
CA ALA A 180 18.69 8.22 -11.54
C ALA A 180 18.53 6.89 -12.31
N ALA A 181 17.32 6.54 -12.71
CA ALA A 181 17.04 5.36 -13.53
C ALA A 181 17.77 5.44 -14.87
N ASN A 182 17.79 6.60 -15.54
CA ASN A 182 18.53 6.79 -16.79
C ASN A 182 20.05 6.61 -16.59
N ILE A 183 20.62 7.09 -15.49
CA ILE A 183 22.03 6.86 -15.15
C ILE A 183 22.31 5.36 -15.02
N LEU A 184 21.44 4.63 -14.33
CA LEU A 184 21.59 3.19 -14.09
C LEU A 184 21.34 2.36 -15.37
N GLU A 185 20.46 2.83 -16.24
CA GLU A 185 20.23 2.25 -17.56
C GLU A 185 21.48 2.37 -18.44
N GLU A 186 22.10 3.55 -18.49
CA GLU A 186 23.34 3.77 -19.24
C GLU A 186 24.53 2.97 -18.66
N LYS A 187 24.64 2.92 -17.33
CA LYS A 187 25.78 2.29 -16.65
C LYS A 187 25.70 0.76 -16.62
N HIS A 188 24.50 0.20 -16.42
CA HIS A 188 24.30 -1.23 -16.14
C HIS A 188 23.23 -1.91 -17.01
N GLY A 189 22.48 -1.16 -17.82
CA GLY A 189 21.37 -1.70 -18.60
C GLY A 189 20.11 -1.98 -17.78
N TRP A 190 19.92 -1.33 -16.64
CA TRP A 190 18.68 -1.47 -15.85
C TRP A 190 17.55 -0.75 -16.56
N SER A 191 16.63 -1.49 -17.19
CA SER A 191 15.51 -0.86 -17.90
C SER A 191 14.68 0.02 -16.96
N SER A 192 14.50 1.27 -17.34
CA SER A 192 13.68 2.24 -16.64
C SER A 192 12.19 1.96 -16.91
N VAL A 193 11.40 1.71 -15.87
CA VAL A 193 9.97 1.38 -16.00
C VAL A 193 9.13 2.28 -15.08
N SER A 194 8.21 3.05 -15.67
CA SER A 194 7.33 3.91 -14.88
C SER A 194 6.28 3.11 -14.13
N CYS A 195 6.00 3.48 -12.89
CA CYS A 195 4.89 2.93 -12.13
C CYS A 195 3.56 3.29 -12.79
N THR A 196 2.90 2.29 -13.37
CA THR A 196 1.62 2.47 -14.07
C THR A 196 0.56 3.12 -13.18
N GLY A 197 0.49 2.74 -11.89
CA GLY A 197 -0.43 3.34 -10.93
C GLY A 197 -0.19 4.84 -10.74
N HIS A 198 1.07 5.25 -10.60
CA HIS A 198 1.42 6.67 -10.50
C HIS A 198 1.17 7.41 -11.82
N THR A 199 1.51 6.81 -12.97
CA THR A 199 1.24 7.44 -14.27
C THR A 199 -0.25 7.65 -14.49
N LEU A 200 -1.11 6.68 -14.13
CA LEU A 200 -2.58 6.83 -14.15
C LEU A 200 -3.04 7.95 -13.22
N GLN A 201 -2.46 8.05 -12.03
CA GLN A 201 -2.73 9.14 -11.09
C GLN A 201 -2.43 10.52 -11.69
N LEU A 202 -1.35 10.66 -12.45
CA LEU A 202 -1.01 11.91 -13.15
C LEU A 202 -1.98 12.22 -14.29
N VAL A 203 -2.38 11.22 -15.09
CA VAL A 203 -3.39 11.38 -16.16
C VAL A 203 -4.70 11.94 -15.59
N ILE A 204 -5.24 11.26 -14.58
CA ILE A 204 -6.55 11.61 -14.02
C ILE A 204 -6.49 12.95 -13.30
N ASN A 205 -5.43 13.24 -12.53
CA ASN A 205 -5.29 14.53 -11.88
C ASN A 205 -5.23 15.69 -12.88
N SER A 206 -4.60 15.52 -14.04
CA SER A 206 -4.60 16.53 -15.09
C SER A 206 -6.00 16.78 -15.63
N ALA A 207 -6.78 15.72 -15.85
CA ALA A 207 -8.15 15.82 -16.37
C ALA A 207 -9.15 16.38 -15.33
N LEU A 208 -8.98 16.06 -14.04
CA LEU A 208 -9.82 16.55 -12.95
C LEU A 208 -9.63 18.06 -12.65
N LYS A 209 -8.59 18.71 -13.17
CA LYS A 209 -8.36 20.17 -13.01
C LYS A 209 -9.40 21.05 -13.72
N ASN A 210 -10.29 20.48 -14.54
CA ASN A 210 -11.38 21.23 -15.15
C ASN A 210 -12.21 21.96 -14.08
N GLN A 211 -12.45 23.26 -14.27
CA GLN A 211 -13.06 24.11 -13.25
C GLN A 211 -14.47 23.66 -12.83
N ALA A 212 -15.28 23.13 -13.74
CA ALA A 212 -16.63 22.67 -13.41
C ALA A 212 -16.57 21.37 -12.59
N ILE A 213 -15.66 20.46 -12.96
CA ILE A 213 -15.41 19.21 -12.22
C ILE A 213 -14.89 19.53 -10.82
N ASP A 214 -13.85 20.37 -10.69
CA ASP A 214 -13.28 20.77 -9.41
C ASP A 214 -14.34 21.40 -8.48
N LYS A 215 -15.20 22.27 -9.00
CA LYS A 215 -16.32 22.85 -8.23
C LYS A 215 -17.31 21.80 -7.74
N ALA A 216 -17.70 20.85 -8.58
CA ALA A 216 -18.63 19.78 -8.18
C ALA A 216 -18.00 18.83 -7.15
N VAL A 217 -16.74 18.44 -7.34
CA VAL A 217 -16.01 17.59 -6.39
C VAL A 217 -15.82 18.32 -5.06
N ARG A 218 -15.52 19.62 -5.05
CA ARG A 218 -15.46 20.42 -3.81
C ARG A 218 -16.80 20.47 -3.09
N ALA A 219 -17.90 20.67 -3.82
CA ALA A 219 -19.23 20.68 -3.22
C ALA A 219 -19.56 19.30 -2.60
N ALA A 220 -19.22 18.21 -3.30
CA ALA A 220 -19.38 16.85 -2.79
C ALA A 220 -18.56 16.63 -1.50
N ARG A 221 -17.32 17.14 -1.47
CA ARG A 221 -16.45 17.10 -0.30
C ARG A 221 -17.05 17.82 0.91
N CYS A 222 -17.57 19.03 0.70
CA CYS A 222 -18.21 19.81 1.77
C CYS A 222 -19.49 19.12 2.29
N LEU A 223 -20.25 18.50 1.40
CA LEU A 223 -21.43 17.71 1.75
C LEU A 223 -21.05 16.53 2.66
N VAL A 224 -20.07 15.72 2.27
CA VAL A 224 -19.61 14.58 3.09
C VAL A 224 -19.05 15.05 4.43
N GLU A 225 -18.27 16.12 4.43
CA GLU A 225 -17.67 16.73 5.62
C GLU A 225 -18.74 17.14 6.65
N HIS A 226 -19.89 17.64 6.19
CA HIS A 226 -21.03 17.96 7.08
C HIS A 226 -21.53 16.73 7.83
N PHE A 227 -21.78 15.61 7.14
CA PHE A 227 -22.22 14.37 7.78
C PHE A 227 -21.14 13.81 8.72
N LYS A 228 -19.87 13.84 8.31
CA LYS A 228 -18.73 13.38 9.14
C LYS A 228 -18.58 14.16 10.44
N ARG A 229 -18.97 15.44 10.47
CA ARG A 229 -18.87 16.31 11.65
C ARG A 229 -20.15 16.40 12.47
N SER A 230 -21.27 15.86 11.98
CA SER A 230 -22.58 15.97 12.63
C SER A 230 -23.11 14.59 13.01
N GLU A 231 -23.10 14.30 14.31
CA GLU A 231 -23.67 13.07 14.87
C GLU A 231 -25.17 12.95 14.56
N LEU A 232 -25.89 14.07 14.65
CA LEU A 232 -27.31 14.15 14.31
C LEU A 232 -27.55 13.80 12.84
N ALA A 233 -26.79 14.41 11.92
CA ALA A 233 -26.92 14.14 10.48
C ALA A 233 -26.59 12.67 10.16
N THR A 234 -25.56 12.11 10.78
CA THR A 234 -25.19 10.70 10.61
C THR A 234 -26.27 9.76 11.13
N THR A 235 -26.87 10.06 12.28
CA THR A 235 -27.95 9.25 12.87
C THR A 235 -29.19 9.30 11.98
N LYS A 236 -29.57 10.49 11.52
CA LYS A 236 -30.71 10.68 10.61
C LYS A 236 -30.47 10.02 9.26
N LEU A 237 -29.25 10.06 8.73
CA LEU A 237 -28.90 9.34 7.51
C LEU A 237 -29.16 7.83 7.66
N LYS A 238 -28.74 7.22 8.78
CA LYS A 238 -29.01 5.80 9.06
C LYS A 238 -30.51 5.50 9.16
N GLU A 239 -31.29 6.37 9.81
CA GLU A 239 -32.74 6.24 9.84
C GLU A 239 -33.34 6.27 8.43
N LYS A 240 -32.90 7.21 7.58
CA LYS A 240 -33.36 7.32 6.19
C LYS A 240 -32.93 6.13 5.32
N GLN A 241 -31.72 5.62 5.51
CA GLN A 241 -31.23 4.42 4.85
C GLN A 241 -32.14 3.22 5.15
N LYS A 242 -32.47 3.00 6.43
CA LYS A 242 -33.41 1.95 6.85
C LYS A 242 -34.81 2.13 6.26
N GLN A 243 -35.33 3.35 6.28
CA GLN A 243 -36.65 3.67 5.71
C GLN A 243 -36.73 3.42 4.21
N MET A 244 -35.62 3.65 3.49
CA MET A 244 -35.54 3.51 2.03
C MET A 244 -34.99 2.13 1.59
N ALA A 245 -34.72 1.23 2.54
CA ALA A 245 -34.07 -0.05 2.29
C ALA A 245 -32.76 0.05 1.49
N THR A 246 -32.00 1.14 1.66
CA THR A 246 -30.66 1.29 1.07
C THR A 246 -29.62 0.72 2.02
N PRO A 247 -28.46 0.28 1.52
CA PRO A 247 -27.37 -0.19 2.37
C PRO A 247 -26.97 0.87 3.41
N GLU A 248 -26.77 0.46 4.67
CA GLU A 248 -26.42 1.33 5.81
C GLU A 248 -24.92 1.69 5.80
N HIS A 249 -24.46 2.29 4.71
CA HIS A 249 -23.06 2.65 4.54
C HIS A 249 -22.77 4.08 5.02
N ASN A 250 -21.63 4.26 5.68
CA ASN A 250 -21.13 5.59 6.00
C ASN A 250 -20.60 6.29 4.74
N LEU A 251 -20.75 7.62 4.69
CA LEU A 251 -20.15 8.42 3.63
C LEU A 251 -18.62 8.39 3.71
N VAL A 252 -17.96 8.48 2.56
CA VAL A 252 -16.50 8.37 2.39
C VAL A 252 -15.95 9.73 2.00
N GLN A 253 -14.98 10.24 2.77
CA GLN A 253 -14.28 11.49 2.45
C GLN A 253 -13.11 11.17 1.53
N ASP A 254 -12.90 11.99 0.50
CA ASP A 254 -11.73 11.85 -0.36
C ASP A 254 -10.44 12.36 0.29
N VAL A 255 -9.32 11.85 -0.21
CA VAL A 255 -7.97 12.38 0.02
C VAL A 255 -7.55 13.03 -1.29
N SER A 256 -7.49 14.36 -1.33
CA SER A 256 -7.31 15.12 -2.58
C SER A 256 -6.06 14.77 -3.39
N THR A 257 -5.07 14.12 -2.78
CA THR A 257 -3.84 13.66 -3.44
C THR A 257 -3.99 12.31 -4.16
N ARG A 258 -5.09 11.57 -3.95
CA ARG A 258 -5.35 10.25 -4.57
C ARG A 258 -6.69 10.23 -5.28
N TRP A 259 -6.68 10.08 -6.60
CA TRP A 259 -7.89 10.23 -7.40
C TRP A 259 -8.92 9.10 -7.13
N ASN A 260 -8.47 7.89 -6.79
CA ASN A 260 -9.33 6.75 -6.47
C ASN A 260 -10.24 7.07 -5.27
N SER A 261 -9.73 7.83 -4.28
CA SER A 261 -10.52 8.24 -3.12
C SER A 261 -11.64 9.21 -3.50
N THR A 262 -11.41 10.08 -4.49
CA THR A 262 -12.45 10.93 -5.10
C THR A 262 -13.51 10.08 -5.79
N PHE A 263 -13.10 9.08 -6.57
CA PHE A 263 -14.02 8.13 -7.21
C PHE A 263 -14.88 7.38 -6.19
N TYR A 264 -14.30 6.88 -5.09
CA TYR A 264 -15.07 6.20 -4.04
C TYR A 264 -16.03 7.14 -3.30
N MET A 265 -15.63 8.38 -3.03
CA MET A 265 -16.52 9.40 -2.44
C MET A 265 -17.73 9.64 -3.34
N ILE A 266 -17.50 9.87 -4.63
CA ILE A 266 -18.55 10.10 -5.61
C ILE A 266 -19.48 8.90 -5.71
N THR A 267 -18.93 7.70 -5.89
CA THR A 267 -19.71 6.45 -5.99
C THR A 267 -20.58 6.25 -4.75
N ARG A 268 -20.02 6.49 -3.55
CA ARG A 268 -20.78 6.40 -2.30
C ARG A 268 -21.89 7.43 -2.21
N LEU A 269 -21.63 8.67 -2.63
CA LEU A 269 -22.65 9.72 -2.64
C LEU A 269 -23.78 9.41 -3.62
N LEU A 270 -23.47 8.88 -4.81
CA LEU A 270 -24.47 8.48 -5.79
C LEU A 270 -25.34 7.33 -5.27
N GLU A 271 -24.74 6.32 -4.64
CA GLU A 271 -25.45 5.22 -3.97
C GLU A 271 -26.40 5.75 -2.88
N GLN A 272 -25.96 6.75 -2.13
CA GLN A 272 -26.66 7.30 -0.97
C GLN A 272 -27.43 8.58 -1.30
N ARG A 273 -27.65 8.90 -2.59
CA ARG A 273 -28.22 10.16 -3.06
C ARG A 273 -29.56 10.47 -2.39
N TRP A 274 -30.51 9.54 -2.44
CA TRP A 274 -31.85 9.75 -1.89
C TRP A 274 -31.88 9.83 -0.36
N PRO A 275 -31.23 8.93 0.39
CA PRO A 275 -31.10 9.09 1.85
C PRO A 275 -30.45 10.41 2.27
N VAL A 276 -29.41 10.87 1.56
CA VAL A 276 -28.73 12.13 1.83
C VAL A 276 -29.68 13.32 1.59
N THR A 277 -30.31 13.41 0.42
CA THR A 277 -31.25 14.49 0.11
C THR A 277 -32.45 14.51 1.09
N ALA A 278 -32.97 13.35 1.47
CA ALA A 278 -34.05 13.27 2.46
C ALA A 278 -33.60 13.70 3.87
N THR A 279 -32.35 13.42 4.24
CA THR A 279 -31.77 13.86 5.51
C THR A 279 -31.57 15.37 5.53
N LEU A 280 -31.07 15.96 4.42
CA LEU A 280 -30.91 17.41 4.30
C LEU A 280 -32.25 18.16 4.22
N SER A 281 -33.32 17.48 3.80
CA SER A 281 -34.67 18.04 3.81
C SER A 281 -35.27 18.11 5.23
N ASP A 282 -34.68 17.41 6.20
CA ASP A 282 -35.09 17.46 7.60
C ASP A 282 -34.62 18.78 8.25
N SER A 283 -35.59 19.59 8.69
CA SER A 283 -35.32 20.88 9.34
C SER A 283 -34.53 20.80 10.65
N SER A 284 -34.47 19.61 11.28
CA SER A 284 -33.64 19.36 12.46
C SER A 284 -32.15 19.23 12.12
N VAL A 285 -31.82 18.84 10.89
CA VAL A 285 -30.45 18.67 10.40
C VAL A 285 -29.95 19.93 9.72
N THR A 286 -30.80 20.56 8.91
CA THR A 286 -30.43 21.73 8.11
C THR A 286 -31.26 22.94 8.53
N HIS A 287 -30.67 23.86 9.29
CA HIS A 287 -31.30 25.14 9.64
C HIS A 287 -31.63 25.94 8.37
N LYS A 288 -32.69 26.75 8.41
CA LYS A 288 -33.26 27.47 7.25
C LYS A 288 -32.24 28.30 6.45
N ASP A 289 -31.18 28.77 7.10
CA ASP A 289 -30.12 29.58 6.48
C ASP A 289 -29.05 28.76 5.72
N LYS A 290 -29.12 27.41 5.80
CA LYS A 290 -28.15 26.46 5.23
C LYS A 290 -28.73 25.54 4.15
N LYS A 291 -29.86 25.89 3.53
CA LYS A 291 -30.50 25.12 2.43
C LYS A 291 -29.60 24.89 1.20
N TYR A 292 -28.44 25.52 1.12
CA TYR A 292 -27.45 25.39 0.03
C TYR A 292 -26.40 24.30 0.25
N LEU A 293 -26.57 23.41 1.25
CA LEU A 293 -25.61 22.34 1.56
C LEU A 293 -25.71 21.12 0.63
N ASP A 294 -26.86 20.92 -0.04
CA ASP A 294 -27.01 19.85 -1.03
C ASP A 294 -26.33 20.22 -2.35
N LEU A 295 -25.96 19.19 -3.12
CA LEU A 295 -25.49 19.34 -4.49
C LEU A 295 -26.64 19.78 -5.41
N LYS A 296 -26.34 20.69 -6.32
CA LYS A 296 -27.29 21.11 -7.37
C LYS A 296 -27.58 19.95 -8.32
N PRO A 297 -28.76 19.93 -8.98
CA PRO A 297 -29.09 18.89 -9.96
C PRO A 297 -27.99 18.69 -11.03
N ASP A 298 -27.46 19.78 -11.58
CA ASP A 298 -26.38 19.72 -12.58
C ASP A 298 -25.08 19.12 -12.02
N GLN A 299 -24.80 19.34 -10.72
CA GLN A 299 -23.63 18.74 -10.06
C GLN A 299 -23.84 17.25 -9.85
N TRP A 300 -25.05 16.81 -9.48
CA TRP A 300 -25.38 15.40 -9.38
C TRP A 300 -25.20 14.68 -10.72
N SER A 301 -25.75 15.24 -11.81
CA SER A 301 -25.59 14.68 -13.16
C SER A 301 -24.13 14.65 -13.60
N LEU A 302 -23.37 15.72 -13.32
CA LEU A 302 -21.95 15.78 -13.64
C LEU A 302 -21.13 14.71 -12.91
N LEU A 303 -21.42 14.49 -11.62
CA LEU A 303 -20.74 13.48 -10.82
C LEU A 303 -21.09 12.05 -11.24
N GLU A 304 -22.32 11.84 -11.72
CA GLU A 304 -22.76 10.57 -12.30
C GLU A 304 -21.97 10.23 -13.58
N GLU A 305 -21.89 11.17 -14.53
CA GLU A 305 -21.05 11.01 -15.73
C GLU A 305 -19.56 10.82 -15.38
N LEU A 306 -19.05 11.58 -14.40
CA LEU A 306 -17.66 11.47 -13.95
C LEU A 306 -17.37 10.12 -13.29
N SER A 307 -18.30 9.57 -12.52
CA SER A 307 -18.17 8.24 -11.92
C SER A 307 -17.98 7.18 -13.01
N GLU A 308 -18.80 7.21 -14.05
CA GLU A 308 -18.68 6.26 -15.17
C GLU A 308 -17.38 6.49 -15.96
N ALA A 309 -16.92 7.73 -16.11
CA ALA A 309 -15.66 8.05 -16.77
C ALA A 309 -14.42 7.51 -16.00
N LEU A 310 -14.46 7.54 -14.67
CA LEU A 310 -13.36 7.13 -13.79
C LEU A 310 -13.30 5.62 -13.56
N LYS A 311 -14.42 4.91 -13.66
CA LYS A 311 -14.54 3.48 -13.35
C LYS A 311 -13.58 2.57 -14.13
N PRO A 312 -13.33 2.74 -15.45
CA PRO A 312 -12.33 1.94 -16.16
C PRO A 312 -10.91 2.12 -15.61
N PHE A 313 -10.56 3.34 -15.19
CA PHE A 313 -9.26 3.65 -14.59
C PHE A 313 -9.12 3.00 -13.21
N GLU A 314 -10.22 2.87 -12.47
CA GLU A 314 -10.19 2.23 -11.14
C GLU A 314 -9.89 0.75 -11.28
N CYS A 315 -10.60 0.10 -12.20
CA CYS A 315 -10.36 -1.31 -12.54
C CYS A 315 -8.90 -1.53 -12.98
N ALA A 316 -8.37 -0.63 -13.81
CA ALA A 316 -6.99 -0.67 -14.25
C ALA A 316 -5.99 -0.49 -13.10
N THR A 317 -6.19 0.50 -12.21
CA THR A 317 -5.31 0.74 -11.07
C THR A 317 -5.33 -0.44 -10.09
N VAL A 318 -6.49 -0.98 -9.77
CA VAL A 318 -6.62 -2.16 -8.89
C VAL A 318 -5.90 -3.36 -9.49
N PHE A 319 -6.12 -3.62 -10.79
CA PHE A 319 -5.43 -4.69 -11.48
C PHE A 319 -3.91 -4.51 -11.51
N MET A 320 -3.41 -3.30 -11.72
CA MET A 320 -1.96 -3.02 -11.75
C MET A 320 -1.32 -2.99 -10.37
N SER A 321 -2.12 -2.97 -9.30
CA SER A 321 -1.65 -3.02 -7.90
C SER A 321 -1.49 -4.46 -7.38
N GLY A 322 -1.76 -5.46 -8.20
CA GLY A 322 -1.60 -6.87 -7.83
C GLY A 322 -0.14 -7.28 -7.65
N GLN A 323 0.10 -8.20 -6.71
CA GLN A 323 1.44 -8.69 -6.35
C GLN A 323 1.63 -10.18 -6.66
N THR A 324 0.55 -10.92 -6.90
CA THR A 324 0.56 -12.39 -7.08
C THR A 324 0.48 -12.83 -8.54
N TYR A 325 0.40 -11.88 -9.49
CA TYR A 325 0.45 -12.14 -10.93
C TYR A 325 1.27 -11.07 -11.68
N THR A 326 1.74 -11.40 -12.88
CA THR A 326 2.52 -10.47 -13.70
C THR A 326 1.64 -9.34 -14.25
N THR A 327 2.07 -8.10 -14.00
CA THR A 327 1.36 -6.87 -14.36
C THR A 327 1.97 -6.14 -15.57
N ILE A 328 3.30 -6.16 -15.72
CA ILE A 328 4.01 -5.40 -16.77
C ILE A 328 3.54 -5.75 -18.19
N SER A 329 3.25 -7.02 -18.47
CA SER A 329 2.77 -7.48 -19.77
C SER A 329 1.37 -6.98 -20.13
N ALA A 330 0.59 -6.55 -19.14
CA ALA A 330 -0.75 -6.03 -19.34
C ALA A 330 -0.78 -4.53 -19.68
N ILE A 331 0.35 -3.81 -19.52
CA ILE A 331 0.40 -2.36 -19.74
C ILE A 331 -0.06 -2.00 -21.17
N PRO A 332 0.48 -2.57 -22.26
CA PRO A 332 0.05 -2.19 -23.60
C PRO A 332 -1.44 -2.43 -23.90
N PRO A 333 -2.03 -3.63 -23.65
CA PRO A 333 -3.45 -3.84 -23.89
C PRO A 333 -4.34 -3.00 -22.95
N LEU A 334 -3.90 -2.73 -21.72
CA LEU A 334 -4.61 -1.88 -20.76
C LEU A 334 -4.67 -0.43 -21.25
N VAL A 335 -3.54 0.16 -21.65
CA VAL A 335 -3.49 1.54 -22.16
C VAL A 335 -4.36 1.67 -23.42
N LYS A 336 -4.27 0.70 -24.34
CA LYS A 336 -5.12 0.66 -25.54
C LYS A 336 -6.61 0.51 -25.21
N GLY A 337 -6.94 -0.31 -24.21
CA GLY A 337 -8.29 -0.49 -23.70
C GLY A 337 -8.86 0.80 -23.09
N LEU A 338 -8.08 1.48 -22.26
CA LEU A 338 -8.45 2.77 -21.65
C LEU A 338 -8.65 3.86 -22.70
N LEU A 339 -7.75 3.96 -23.70
CA LEU A 339 -7.90 4.88 -24.82
C LEU A 339 -9.18 4.62 -25.59
N ARG A 340 -9.45 3.37 -25.96
CA ARG A 340 -10.68 2.99 -26.67
C ARG A 340 -11.92 3.31 -25.86
N SER A 341 -11.95 2.93 -24.58
CA SER A 341 -13.08 3.18 -23.67
C SER A 341 -13.36 4.68 -23.56
N THR A 342 -12.31 5.48 -23.35
CA THR A 342 -12.41 6.94 -23.21
C THR A 342 -12.88 7.59 -24.50
N LEU A 343 -12.35 7.18 -25.65
CA LEU A 343 -12.76 7.68 -26.97
C LEU A 343 -14.21 7.32 -27.32
N SER A 344 -14.66 6.13 -26.94
CA SER A 344 -16.04 5.66 -27.18
C SER A 344 -17.07 6.25 -26.23
N ALA A 345 -16.65 6.79 -25.08
CA ALA A 345 -17.57 7.38 -24.11
C ALA A 345 -18.22 8.64 -24.68
N ASP A 346 -19.54 8.72 -24.59
CA ASP A 346 -20.32 9.88 -25.02
C ASP A 346 -20.84 10.62 -23.79
N PHE A 347 -20.30 11.81 -23.55
CA PHE A 347 -20.61 12.63 -22.39
C PHE A 347 -21.51 13.79 -22.79
N GLN A 348 -22.57 14.03 -22.03
CA GLN A 348 -23.49 15.14 -22.26
C GLN A 348 -22.86 16.46 -21.82
N SER A 349 -22.10 16.42 -20.72
CA SER A 349 -21.45 17.59 -20.14
C SER A 349 -20.23 18.06 -20.95
N ALA A 350 -20.19 19.36 -21.27
CA ALA A 350 -19.03 20.00 -21.88
C ALA A 350 -17.75 19.85 -21.02
N ALA A 351 -17.90 19.78 -19.70
CA ALA A 351 -16.77 19.56 -18.80
C ALA A 351 -16.20 18.14 -18.92
N LEU A 352 -17.04 17.13 -19.13
CA LEU A 352 -16.58 15.76 -19.34
C LEU A 352 -16.05 15.53 -20.76
N GLN A 353 -16.54 16.27 -21.76
CA GLN A 353 -15.91 16.30 -23.08
C GLN A 353 -14.49 16.88 -23.01
N ALA A 354 -14.26 17.94 -22.23
CA ALA A 354 -12.92 18.45 -21.97
C ALA A 354 -12.05 17.44 -21.19
N PHE A 355 -12.62 16.80 -20.15
CA PHE A 355 -11.95 15.72 -19.41
C PHE A 355 -11.49 14.60 -20.35
N LYS A 356 -12.37 14.15 -21.26
CA LYS A 356 -12.09 13.12 -22.26
C LYS A 356 -10.90 13.49 -23.13
N LEU A 357 -10.87 14.70 -23.69
CA LEU A 357 -9.78 15.18 -24.54
C LEU A 357 -8.45 15.20 -23.77
N THR A 358 -8.42 15.80 -22.58
CA THR A 358 -7.22 15.84 -21.74
C THR A 358 -6.75 14.44 -21.33
N THR A 359 -7.68 13.54 -21.03
CA THR A 359 -7.35 12.16 -20.65
C THR A 359 -6.71 11.40 -21.80
N VAL A 360 -7.24 11.53 -23.03
CA VAL A 360 -6.67 10.90 -24.23
C VAL A 360 -5.27 11.44 -24.51
N GLU A 361 -5.10 12.76 -24.51
CA GLU A 361 -3.80 13.40 -24.71
C GLU A 361 -2.77 12.91 -23.68
N GLN A 362 -3.13 12.91 -22.39
CA GLN A 362 -2.24 12.49 -21.32
C GLN A 362 -1.91 10.99 -21.35
N LEU A 363 -2.87 10.12 -21.74
CA LEU A 363 -2.59 8.70 -21.96
C LEU A 363 -1.58 8.50 -23.09
N GLN A 364 -1.77 9.21 -24.22
CA GLN A 364 -0.87 9.11 -25.37
C GLN A 364 0.52 9.65 -25.07
N GLU A 365 0.62 10.81 -24.42
CA GLU A 365 1.89 11.47 -24.13
C GLU A 365 2.74 10.66 -23.14
N ARG A 366 2.12 10.18 -22.06
CA ARG A 366 2.84 9.50 -20.97
C ARG A 366 3.28 8.08 -21.32
N TRP A 367 2.50 7.36 -22.13
CA TRP A 367 2.85 6.01 -22.58
C TRP A 367 3.46 5.95 -23.97
N LYS A 368 3.76 7.12 -24.57
CA LYS A 368 4.30 7.22 -25.93
C LYS A 368 5.48 6.30 -26.17
N PHE A 369 6.44 6.27 -25.25
CA PHE A 369 7.66 5.47 -25.39
C PHE A 369 7.46 4.05 -24.88
N GLU A 370 6.80 3.87 -23.74
CA GLU A 370 6.61 2.56 -23.10
C GLU A 370 5.73 1.59 -23.91
N THR A 371 4.86 2.10 -24.79
CA THR A 371 3.96 1.26 -25.61
C THR A 371 4.30 1.26 -27.10
N SER A 372 5.37 1.95 -27.50
CA SER A 372 5.81 1.98 -28.90
C SER A 372 6.96 1.03 -29.15
N PHE A 373 6.94 0.38 -30.31
CA PHE A 373 8.05 -0.40 -30.82
C PHE A 373 9.08 0.54 -31.48
N SER A 374 10.37 0.27 -31.23
CA SER A 374 11.48 0.91 -31.92
C SER A 374 12.42 -0.17 -32.44
N ASP A 375 12.85 -0.06 -33.70
CA ASP A 375 13.82 -1.00 -34.30
C ASP A 375 15.20 -0.89 -33.65
N THR A 376 15.50 0.22 -32.95
CA THR A 376 16.83 0.55 -32.43
C THR A 376 17.08 0.07 -31.01
N ALA A 377 16.04 -0.19 -30.21
CA ALA A 377 16.17 -0.66 -28.84
C ALA A 377 14.97 -1.51 -28.41
N PRO A 378 15.18 -2.69 -27.80
CA PRO A 378 14.11 -3.53 -27.30
C PRO A 378 13.36 -2.85 -26.16
N ASN A 379 12.06 -2.65 -26.31
CA ASN A 379 11.20 -2.13 -25.26
C ASN A 379 10.75 -3.28 -24.34
N THR A 380 11.22 -3.29 -23.10
CA THR A 380 10.96 -4.33 -22.09
C THR A 380 9.45 -4.54 -21.84
N VAL A 381 8.64 -3.48 -21.85
CA VAL A 381 7.18 -3.56 -21.63
C VAL A 381 6.50 -4.25 -22.83
N VAL A 382 6.88 -3.87 -24.04
CA VAL A 382 6.34 -4.46 -25.29
C VAL A 382 6.75 -5.93 -25.41
N LEU A 383 8.01 -6.25 -25.11
CA LEU A 383 8.51 -7.63 -25.09
C LEU A 383 7.76 -8.48 -24.06
N ALA A 384 7.57 -7.98 -22.85
CA ALA A 384 6.81 -8.68 -21.82
C ALA A 384 5.37 -8.98 -22.28
N ALA A 385 4.73 -8.02 -22.96
CA ALA A 385 3.40 -8.19 -23.50
C ALA A 385 3.33 -9.17 -24.69
N ALA A 386 4.37 -9.22 -25.52
CA ALA A 386 4.51 -10.17 -26.63
C ALA A 386 4.70 -11.62 -26.18
N LEU A 387 5.37 -11.82 -25.05
CA LEU A 387 5.59 -13.13 -24.46
C LEU A 387 4.39 -13.64 -23.66
N ASP A 388 3.40 -12.79 -23.39
CA ASP A 388 2.24 -13.16 -22.57
C ASP A 388 1.16 -13.87 -23.41
N PRO A 389 0.88 -15.17 -23.15
CA PRO A 389 -0.10 -15.93 -23.91
C PRO A 389 -1.52 -15.37 -23.76
N ARG A 390 -1.83 -14.63 -22.67
CA ARG A 390 -3.13 -13.99 -22.46
C ARG A 390 -3.42 -12.93 -23.54
N PHE A 391 -2.37 -12.32 -24.09
CA PHE A 391 -2.49 -11.20 -25.01
C PHE A 391 -2.10 -11.55 -26.45
N ARG A 392 -1.56 -12.75 -26.72
CA ARG A 392 -1.09 -13.19 -28.05
C ARG A 392 -2.05 -12.94 -29.23
N ARG A 393 -3.37 -12.90 -29.00
CA ARG A 393 -4.40 -12.66 -30.04
C ARG A 393 -4.80 -11.19 -30.20
N LEU A 394 -4.34 -10.30 -29.33
CA LEU A 394 -4.72 -8.89 -29.35
C LEU A 394 -3.79 -8.13 -30.30
N LYS A 395 -4.38 -7.31 -31.18
CA LYS A 395 -3.65 -6.45 -32.13
C LYS A 395 -3.11 -5.18 -31.44
N PHE A 396 -2.25 -5.30 -30.44
CA PHE A 396 -1.60 -4.15 -29.77
C PHE A 396 -0.09 -4.08 -30.00
N LEU A 397 0.51 -5.17 -30.50
CA LEU A 397 1.88 -5.25 -31.00
C LEU A 397 1.91 -4.95 -32.49
#